data_AF-A0A4Q5HJ96-F1
#
_entry.id   AF-A0A4Q5HJ96-F1
#
_cell.length_a   1.000
_cell.length_b   1.000
_cell.length_c   1.000
_cell.angle_alpha   90.00
_cell.angle_beta   90.00
_cell.angle_gamma   90.00
#
_symmetry.space_group_name_H-M   'P 1'
#
loop_
_entity.id
_entity.type
_entity.pdbx_description
1 polymer ?
#
loop_
_entity_poly.entity_id
_entity_poly.type
_entity_poly.pdbx_seq_one_letter_code
_entity_poly.pdbx_strand_id
1 'polypeptide(L)'
;YYFVVFDHGLLRMTKLFNRLLNSEEVDHGDILLAKSCVTMLANRSIEMGAETKADWEDTIEDCTPEIWKEVMFALRKVKGRRGNRKVIQSLDDILWGGKERIKQGIRLFLEENTEDISLAYLLQSLVKSGKIKASTRYMTFHRAIEQFSQRHYGHDIPQKRYGEIKELTLNSPQRGSSYTKAKRIIDRWTDYFANNG
;
A
#
# COMPACT_ATOMS: atom_id res chain seq x y z
N TYR A 1 5.56 -8.54 -3.25
CA TYR A 1 4.47 -7.57 -3.54
C TYR A 1 4.99 -6.20 -4.02
N TYR A 2 6.07 -5.65 -3.43
CA TYR A 2 6.66 -4.36 -3.85
C TYR A 2 7.11 -4.33 -5.32
N PHE A 3 7.84 -5.34 -5.79
CA PHE A 3 8.35 -5.40 -7.16
C PHE A 3 7.26 -5.49 -8.25
N VAL A 4 6.14 -6.14 -7.93
CA VAL A 4 5.04 -6.36 -8.87
C VAL A 4 4.30 -5.06 -9.15
N VAL A 5 3.99 -4.26 -8.13
CA VAL A 5 3.11 -3.09 -8.26
C VAL A 5 3.86 -1.79 -8.56
N PHE A 6 5.14 -1.65 -8.19
CA PHE A 6 5.84 -0.35 -8.19
C PHE A 6 6.96 -0.18 -9.24
N ASP A 7 7.45 -1.24 -9.88
CA ASP A 7 8.56 -1.16 -10.88
C ASP A 7 8.13 -1.69 -12.26
N HIS A 8 6.91 -1.34 -12.69
CA HIS A 8 6.28 -1.90 -13.90
C HIS A 8 6.29 -3.44 -13.92
N GLY A 9 6.33 -4.08 -12.75
CA GLY A 9 6.48 -5.53 -12.63
C GLY A 9 5.32 -6.28 -13.27
N LEU A 10 4.13 -5.69 -13.28
CA LEU A 10 2.96 -6.21 -14.00
C LEU A 10 3.19 -6.22 -15.53
N LEU A 11 3.72 -5.13 -16.09
CA LEU A 11 4.04 -5.02 -17.51
C LEU A 11 5.19 -5.96 -17.89
N ARG A 12 6.23 -6.06 -17.05
CA ARG A 12 7.34 -7.01 -17.24
C ARG A 12 6.89 -8.47 -17.17
N MET A 13 5.98 -8.81 -16.26
CA MET A 13 5.38 -10.16 -16.21
C MET A 13 4.58 -10.47 -17.47
N THR A 14 3.84 -9.52 -18.01
CA THR A 14 3.17 -9.68 -19.32
C THR A 14 4.18 -9.97 -20.44
N LYS A 15 5.31 -9.25 -20.49
CA LYS A 15 6.38 -9.54 -21.46
C LYS A 15 7.02 -10.92 -21.24
N LEU A 16 7.11 -11.41 -20.01
CA LEU A 16 7.58 -12.77 -19.72
C LEU A 16 6.57 -13.83 -20.18
N PHE A 17 5.29 -13.64 -19.93
CA PHE A 17 4.23 -14.52 -20.47
C PHE A 17 4.26 -14.53 -22.00
N ASN A 18 4.41 -13.35 -22.62
CA ASN A 18 4.55 -13.23 -24.07
C ASN A 18 5.72 -14.05 -24.63
N ARG A 19 6.88 -14.03 -23.95
CA ARG A 19 8.05 -14.82 -24.34
C ARG A 19 7.81 -16.32 -24.14
N LEU A 20 7.16 -16.72 -23.04
CA LEU A 20 6.82 -18.11 -22.78
C LEU A 20 5.92 -18.67 -23.89
N LEU A 21 4.92 -17.91 -24.32
CA LEU A 21 3.99 -18.28 -25.39
C LEU A 21 4.64 -18.38 -26.79
N ASN A 22 5.83 -17.79 -26.96
CA ASN A 22 6.62 -17.90 -28.19
C ASN A 22 7.63 -19.05 -28.15
N SER A 23 7.65 -19.88 -27.10
CA SER A 23 8.50 -21.07 -27.04
C SER A 23 7.86 -22.26 -27.76
N GLU A 24 8.67 -23.21 -28.22
CA GLU A 24 8.22 -24.33 -29.08
C GLU A 24 7.35 -25.37 -28.34
N GLU A 25 7.31 -25.34 -27.01
CA GLU A 25 6.63 -26.32 -26.13
C GLU A 25 5.49 -25.68 -25.32
N VAL A 26 4.52 -25.04 -25.99
CA VAL A 26 3.38 -24.40 -25.31
C VAL A 26 2.10 -25.13 -25.66
N ASP A 27 1.42 -25.68 -24.66
CA ASP A 27 0.13 -26.33 -24.86
C ASP A 27 -1.05 -25.34 -24.75
N HIS A 28 -2.27 -25.80 -25.08
CA HIS A 28 -3.45 -24.95 -25.00
C HIS A 28 -3.76 -24.51 -23.55
N GLY A 29 -3.42 -25.32 -22.54
CA GLY A 29 -3.58 -24.98 -21.13
C GLY A 29 -2.71 -23.81 -20.73
N ASP A 30 -1.45 -23.80 -21.14
CA ASP A 30 -0.49 -22.71 -20.89
C ASP A 30 -0.96 -21.39 -21.50
N ILE A 31 -1.49 -21.43 -22.72
CA ILE A 31 -2.08 -20.27 -23.39
C ILE A 31 -3.26 -19.70 -22.58
N LEU A 32 -4.13 -20.57 -22.06
CA LEU A 32 -5.30 -20.15 -21.28
C LEU A 32 -4.90 -19.53 -19.94
N LEU A 33 -3.90 -20.11 -19.26
CA LEU A 33 -3.37 -19.59 -18.01
C LEU A 33 -2.72 -18.21 -18.22
N ALA A 34 -1.87 -18.07 -19.23
CA ALA A 34 -1.23 -16.79 -19.56
C ALA A 34 -2.26 -15.70 -19.86
N LYS A 35 -3.30 -16.00 -20.64
CA LYS A 35 -4.41 -15.08 -20.92
C LYS A 35 -5.14 -14.64 -19.66
N SER A 36 -5.49 -15.61 -18.80
CA SER A 36 -6.19 -15.33 -17.54
C SER A 36 -5.36 -14.46 -16.59
N CYS A 37 -4.06 -14.77 -16.48
CA CYS A 37 -3.12 -13.97 -15.69
C CYS A 37 -3.03 -12.55 -16.23
N VAL A 38 -2.74 -12.37 -17.52
CA VAL A 38 -2.55 -11.05 -18.12
C VAL A 38 -3.82 -10.20 -18.03
N THR A 39 -5.01 -10.77 -18.24
CA THR A 39 -6.29 -10.06 -18.00
C THR A 39 -6.44 -9.61 -16.56
N MET A 40 -6.10 -10.46 -15.57
CA MET A 40 -6.13 -10.08 -14.17
C MET A 40 -5.14 -8.95 -13.87
N LEU A 41 -3.91 -9.01 -14.41
CA LEU A 41 -2.89 -7.97 -14.21
C LEU A 41 -3.33 -6.63 -14.80
N ALA A 42 -3.87 -6.62 -16.02
CA ALA A 42 -4.38 -5.41 -16.68
C ALA A 42 -5.54 -4.78 -15.90
N ASN A 43 -6.51 -5.58 -15.48
CA ASN A 43 -7.64 -5.09 -14.69
C ASN A 43 -7.20 -4.51 -13.33
N ARG A 44 -6.37 -5.27 -12.58
CA ARG A 44 -5.95 -4.88 -11.22
C ARG A 44 -5.00 -3.69 -11.24
N SER A 45 -4.07 -3.62 -12.19
CA SER A 45 -3.15 -2.46 -12.30
C SER A 45 -3.89 -1.15 -12.51
N ILE A 46 -4.90 -1.13 -13.39
CA ILE A 46 -5.72 0.07 -13.66
C ILE A 46 -6.63 0.38 -12.47
N GLU A 47 -7.21 -0.65 -11.84
CA GLU A 47 -8.02 -0.47 -10.62
C GLU A 47 -7.19 0.13 -9.47
N MET A 48 -5.94 -0.31 -9.32
CA MET A 48 -5.01 0.21 -8.31
C MET A 48 -4.43 1.58 -8.69
N GLY A 49 -4.56 2.00 -9.96
CA GLY A 49 -3.96 3.23 -10.47
C GLY A 49 -2.44 3.14 -10.63
N ALA A 50 -1.89 1.92 -10.71
CA ALA A 50 -0.48 1.66 -10.92
C ALA A 50 -0.08 1.95 -12.38
N GLU A 51 -0.88 1.47 -13.33
CA GLU A 51 -0.68 1.64 -14.77
C GLU A 51 -1.92 2.28 -15.42
N THR A 52 -1.72 2.97 -16.53
CA THR A 52 -2.79 3.55 -17.37
C THR A 52 -3.12 2.65 -18.55
N LYS A 53 -4.23 2.93 -19.24
CA LYS A 53 -4.55 2.23 -20.51
C LYS A 53 -3.44 2.43 -21.54
N ALA A 54 -2.86 3.64 -21.61
CA ALA A 54 -1.78 3.94 -22.54
C ALA A 54 -0.51 3.14 -22.23
N ASP A 55 -0.13 3.00 -20.94
CA ASP A 55 1.02 2.19 -20.53
C ASP A 55 0.86 0.71 -20.96
N TRP A 56 -0.37 0.20 -20.89
CA TRP A 56 -0.70 -1.15 -21.37
C TRP A 56 -0.70 -1.25 -22.90
N GLU A 57 -1.26 -0.27 -23.61
CA GLU A 57 -1.28 -0.21 -25.07
C GLU A 57 0.14 -0.21 -25.65
N ASP A 58 1.04 0.58 -25.07
CA ASP A 58 2.48 0.61 -25.43
C ASP A 58 3.17 -0.72 -25.11
N THR A 59 2.89 -1.32 -23.94
CA THR A 59 3.52 -2.58 -23.53
C THR A 59 3.19 -3.76 -24.43
N ILE A 60 1.96 -3.82 -24.95
CA ILE A 60 1.46 -4.96 -25.73
C ILE A 60 1.68 -4.82 -27.23
N GLU A 61 2.22 -3.70 -27.72
CA GLU A 61 2.44 -3.45 -29.15
C GLU A 61 3.30 -4.57 -29.79
N ASP A 62 4.31 -5.03 -29.07
CA ASP A 62 5.22 -6.11 -29.49
C ASP A 62 4.80 -7.52 -29.00
N CYS A 63 3.60 -7.68 -28.44
CA CYS A 63 3.13 -8.97 -27.92
C CYS A 63 2.43 -9.83 -28.98
N THR A 64 2.32 -11.13 -28.72
CA THR A 64 1.61 -12.07 -29.59
C THR A 64 0.14 -11.67 -29.73
N PRO A 65 -0.52 -12.01 -30.86
CA PRO A 65 -1.93 -11.71 -31.07
C PRO A 65 -2.84 -12.22 -29.94
N GLU A 66 -2.47 -13.32 -29.28
CA GLU A 66 -3.18 -13.91 -28.15
C GLU A 66 -3.18 -12.99 -26.94
N ILE A 67 -2.02 -12.45 -26.57
CA ILE A 67 -1.87 -11.51 -25.45
C ILE A 67 -2.48 -10.16 -25.81
N TRP A 68 -2.21 -9.67 -27.01
CA TRP A 68 -2.72 -8.38 -27.48
C TRP A 68 -4.24 -8.31 -27.43
N LYS A 69 -4.93 -9.32 -27.99
CA LYS A 69 -6.41 -9.37 -28.01
C LYS A 69 -6.99 -9.41 -26.60
N GLU A 70 -6.38 -10.20 -25.73
CA GLU A 70 -6.85 -10.42 -24.36
C GLU A 70 -6.73 -9.15 -23.52
N VAL A 71 -5.57 -8.48 -23.58
CA VAL A 71 -5.36 -7.18 -22.90
C VAL A 71 -6.31 -6.13 -23.46
N MET A 72 -6.40 -5.98 -24.78
CA MET A 72 -7.30 -4.99 -25.39
C MET A 72 -8.77 -5.21 -24.99
N PHE A 73 -9.20 -6.46 -24.85
CA PHE A 73 -10.53 -6.79 -24.36
C PHE A 73 -10.72 -6.39 -22.89
N ALA A 74 -9.74 -6.67 -22.03
CA ALA A 74 -9.75 -6.24 -20.64
C ALA A 74 -9.79 -4.70 -20.53
N LEU A 75 -8.92 -3.99 -21.26
CA LEU A 75 -8.85 -2.52 -21.29
C LEU A 75 -10.17 -1.88 -21.70
N ARG A 76 -10.89 -2.45 -22.68
CA ARG A 76 -12.21 -1.95 -23.11
C ARG A 76 -13.26 -2.04 -21.99
N LYS A 77 -13.22 -3.08 -21.18
CA LYS A 77 -14.17 -3.31 -20.07
C LYS A 77 -13.89 -2.45 -18.85
N VAL A 78 -12.64 -2.06 -18.62
CA VAL A 78 -12.28 -1.24 -17.45
C VAL A 78 -12.74 0.20 -17.65
N LYS A 79 -13.58 0.70 -16.73
CA LYS A 79 -13.91 2.13 -16.65
C LYS A 79 -12.65 2.90 -16.23
N GLY A 80 -12.09 3.70 -17.14
CA GLY A 80 -10.86 4.45 -16.89
C GLY A 80 -11.06 5.46 -15.75
N ARG A 81 -10.21 5.41 -14.72
CA ARG A 81 -10.11 6.48 -13.73
C ARG A 81 -9.27 7.62 -14.29
N ARG A 82 -9.85 8.42 -15.20
CA ARG A 82 -9.17 9.64 -15.71
C ARG A 82 -8.80 10.53 -14.51
N GLY A 83 -7.50 10.76 -14.32
CA GLY A 83 -6.98 11.78 -13.41
C GLY A 83 -6.82 11.40 -11.92
N ASN A 84 -7.21 10.21 -11.47
CA ASN A 84 -7.04 9.82 -10.06
C ASN A 84 -5.95 8.77 -9.90
N ARG A 85 -4.70 9.16 -10.21
CA ARG A 85 -3.51 8.37 -9.87
C ARG A 85 -3.40 8.40 -8.35
N LYS A 86 -4.08 7.48 -7.65
CA LYS A 86 -3.84 7.24 -6.23
C LYS A 86 -2.46 6.61 -6.16
N VAL A 87 -1.42 7.44 -6.18
CA VAL A 87 -0.05 7.00 -5.91
C VAL A 87 -0.09 6.38 -4.52
N ILE A 88 -0.11 5.04 -4.49
CA ILE A 88 -0.07 4.28 -3.25
C ILE A 88 1.33 4.51 -2.70
N GLN A 89 1.46 5.20 -1.59
CA GLN A 89 2.77 5.40 -0.96
C GLN A 89 3.09 4.19 -0.10
N SER A 90 4.26 3.61 -0.30
CA SER A 90 4.77 2.55 0.56
C SER A 90 5.20 3.12 1.92
N LEU A 91 5.46 2.22 2.88
CA LEU A 91 5.98 2.64 4.18
C LEU A 91 7.33 3.37 4.03
N ASP A 92 8.19 2.89 3.14
CA ASP A 92 9.49 3.54 2.86
C ASP A 92 9.33 4.94 2.23
N ASP A 93 8.22 5.23 1.52
CA ASP A 93 7.97 6.55 0.92
C ASP A 93 7.50 7.59 1.94
N ILE A 94 6.86 7.15 3.03
CA ILE A 94 6.31 8.05 4.06
C ILE A 94 7.24 8.22 5.28
N LEU A 95 8.18 7.29 5.47
CA LEU A 95 9.15 7.32 6.58
C LEU A 95 10.35 8.22 6.30
N TRP A 96 10.82 8.89 7.36
CA TRP A 96 12.01 9.73 7.39
C TRP A 96 13.04 9.22 8.40
N GLY A 97 14.32 9.29 8.04
CA GLY A 97 15.43 8.82 8.88
C GLY A 97 15.79 7.35 8.65
N GLY A 98 16.21 6.66 9.72
CA GLY A 98 16.69 5.28 9.69
C GLY A 98 15.58 4.25 9.43
N LYS A 99 15.11 4.16 8.19
CA LYS A 99 13.91 3.40 7.79
C LYS A 99 13.87 1.97 8.34
N GLU A 100 14.98 1.22 8.29
CA GLU A 100 15.02 -0.17 8.79
C GLU A 100 14.76 -0.28 10.29
N ARG A 101 15.36 0.62 11.10
CA ARG A 101 15.16 0.63 12.56
C ARG A 101 13.73 1.03 12.91
N ILE A 102 13.19 2.02 12.19
CA ILE A 102 11.80 2.44 12.38
C ILE A 102 10.84 1.31 12.01
N LYS A 103 11.07 0.60 10.90
CA LYS A 103 10.28 -0.57 10.49
C LYS A 103 10.32 -1.68 11.54
N GLN A 104 11.47 -1.94 12.15
CA GLN A 104 11.57 -2.89 13.26
C GLN A 104 10.75 -2.43 14.48
N GLY A 105 10.83 -1.15 14.85
CA GLY A 105 10.00 -0.58 15.91
C GLY A 105 8.50 -0.67 15.62
N ILE A 106 8.10 -0.46 14.36
CA ILE A 106 6.71 -0.63 13.92
C ILE A 106 6.25 -2.08 14.09
N ARG A 107 7.09 -3.08 13.74
CA ARG A 107 6.73 -4.50 13.97
C ARG A 107 6.51 -4.79 15.45
N LEU A 108 7.44 -4.36 16.31
CA LEU A 108 7.30 -4.51 17.77
C LEU A 108 6.03 -3.84 18.29
N PHE A 109 5.70 -2.64 17.80
CA PHE A 109 4.45 -1.97 18.17
C PHE A 109 3.22 -2.80 17.83
N LEU A 110 3.16 -3.35 16.61
CA LEU A 110 2.03 -4.11 16.10
C LEU A 110 1.88 -5.47 16.80
N GLU A 111 2.98 -6.04 17.30
CA GLU A 111 2.99 -7.24 18.13
C GLU A 111 2.44 -6.94 19.55
N GLU A 112 2.86 -5.82 20.16
CA GLU A 112 2.39 -5.41 21.48
C GLU A 112 0.93 -4.89 21.49
N ASN A 113 0.45 -4.34 20.37
CA ASN A 113 -0.84 -3.64 20.31
C ASN A 113 -1.70 -4.20 19.15
N THR A 114 -2.54 -5.18 19.49
CA THR A 114 -3.33 -5.93 18.51
C THR A 114 -4.65 -5.27 18.09
N GLU A 115 -5.11 -4.26 18.85
CA GLU A 115 -6.34 -3.52 18.59
C GLU A 115 -6.14 -2.55 17.42
N ASP A 116 -7.05 -2.53 16.43
CA ASP A 116 -6.96 -1.64 15.26
C ASP A 116 -6.87 -0.15 15.63
N ILE A 117 -7.53 0.25 16.72
CA ILE A 117 -7.48 1.62 17.26
C ILE A 117 -6.03 2.08 17.54
N SER A 118 -5.12 1.14 17.81
CA SER A 118 -3.71 1.40 18.10
C SER A 118 -2.95 1.99 16.92
N LEU A 119 -3.44 1.80 15.68
CA LEU A 119 -2.85 2.44 14.50
C LEU A 119 -2.92 3.97 14.56
N ALA A 120 -3.95 4.53 15.22
CA ALA A 120 -4.03 5.96 15.49
C ALA A 120 -2.90 6.42 16.41
N TYR A 121 -2.59 5.62 17.42
CA TYR A 121 -1.54 5.90 18.40
C TYR A 121 -0.15 5.78 17.75
N LEU A 122 0.05 4.77 16.91
CA LEU A 122 1.28 4.59 16.14
C LEU A 122 1.55 5.78 15.22
N LEU A 123 0.57 6.20 14.42
CA LEU A 123 0.74 7.35 13.53
C LEU A 123 1.09 8.61 14.33
N GLN A 124 0.38 8.86 15.43
CA GLN A 124 0.67 10.03 16.27
C GLN A 124 2.08 9.98 16.87
N SER A 125 2.55 8.81 17.28
CA SER A 125 3.90 8.63 17.84
C SER A 125 4.98 8.89 16.80
N LEU A 126 4.79 8.41 15.58
CA LEU A 126 5.71 8.64 14.45
C LEU A 126 5.73 10.10 14.00
N VAL A 127 4.59 10.79 14.03
CA VAL A 127 4.51 12.23 13.74
C VAL A 127 5.21 13.04 14.83
N LYS A 128 4.95 12.75 16.11
CA LYS A 128 5.58 13.44 17.25
C LYS A 128 7.11 13.26 17.28
N SER A 129 7.60 12.07 16.94
CA SER A 129 9.04 11.77 16.86
C SER A 129 9.70 12.22 15.56
N GLY A 130 8.95 12.88 14.65
CA GLY A 130 9.48 13.40 13.39
C GLY A 130 9.82 12.33 12.34
N LYS A 131 9.39 11.09 12.54
CA LYS A 131 9.64 9.97 11.60
C LYS A 131 8.67 9.92 10.43
N ILE A 132 7.55 10.66 10.52
CA ILE A 132 6.58 10.87 9.45
C ILE A 132 6.16 12.35 9.44
N LYS A 133 5.91 12.92 8.26
CA LYS A 133 5.32 14.27 8.12
C LYS A 133 3.97 14.39 8.84
N ALA A 134 3.76 15.48 9.57
CA ALA A 134 2.46 15.79 10.20
C ALA A 134 1.29 15.99 9.20
N SER A 135 1.60 16.24 7.93
CA SER A 135 0.63 16.38 6.84
C SER A 135 0.21 15.03 6.22
N THR A 136 0.84 13.92 6.59
CA THR A 136 0.49 12.59 6.10
C THR A 136 -0.96 12.26 6.48
N ARG A 137 -1.77 11.90 5.49
CA ARG A 137 -3.17 11.52 5.70
C ARG A 137 -3.23 10.13 6.33
N TYR A 138 -4.18 9.93 7.24
CA TYR A 138 -4.37 8.64 7.92
C TYR A 138 -4.51 7.47 6.93
N MET A 139 -5.33 7.62 5.89
CA MET A 139 -5.53 6.54 4.90
C MET A 139 -4.28 6.20 4.08
N THR A 140 -3.37 7.15 3.90
CA THR A 140 -2.07 6.88 3.27
C THR A 140 -1.23 6.00 4.19
N PHE A 141 -1.11 6.38 5.47
CA PHE A 141 -0.39 5.61 6.47
C PHE A 141 -0.99 4.22 6.68
N HIS A 142 -2.32 4.11 6.81
CA HIS A 142 -3.02 2.85 7.02
C HIS A 142 -2.67 1.82 5.95
N ARG A 143 -2.81 2.21 4.68
CA ARG A 143 -2.49 1.35 3.54
C ARG A 143 -1.02 0.95 3.51
N ALA A 144 -0.12 1.88 3.85
CA ALA A 144 1.30 1.60 3.95
C ALA A 144 1.61 0.56 5.03
N ILE A 145 0.93 0.63 6.19
CA ILE A 145 1.06 -0.37 7.26
C ILE A 145 0.48 -1.72 6.85
N GLU A 146 -0.71 -1.78 6.26
CA GLU A 146 -1.31 -3.03 5.77
C GLU A 146 -0.40 -3.73 4.75
N GLN A 147 0.17 -2.96 3.83
CA GLN A 147 1.13 -3.48 2.85
C GLN A 147 2.41 -3.99 3.53
N PHE A 148 2.89 -3.28 4.55
CA PHE A 148 4.12 -3.63 5.27
C PHE A 148 3.96 -4.87 6.14
N SER A 149 2.86 -4.98 6.89
CA SER A 149 2.61 -6.10 7.81
C SER A 149 1.90 -7.29 7.15
N GLN A 150 1.42 -7.12 5.91
CA GLN A 150 0.61 -8.12 5.20
C GLN A 150 -0.64 -8.54 5.98
N ARG A 151 -1.19 -7.62 6.78
CA ARG A 151 -2.39 -7.81 7.61
C ARG A 151 -3.41 -6.73 7.30
N HIS A 152 -4.68 -7.11 7.31
CA HIS A 152 -5.80 -6.16 7.20
C HIS A 152 -6.16 -5.57 8.57
N TYR A 153 -6.48 -4.28 8.59
CA TYR A 153 -6.96 -3.57 9.78
C TYR A 153 -8.24 -2.78 9.44
N GLY A 154 -9.16 -2.67 10.40
CA GLY A 154 -10.30 -1.77 10.28
C GLY A 154 -9.85 -0.31 10.33
N HIS A 155 -10.29 0.51 9.37
CA HIS A 155 -9.82 1.90 9.26
C HIS A 155 -10.69 2.94 9.97
N ASP A 156 -12.01 2.73 10.07
CA ASP A 156 -12.95 3.78 10.49
C ASP A 156 -12.72 4.26 11.92
N ILE A 157 -12.61 3.31 12.86
CA ILE A 157 -12.39 3.59 14.28
C ILE A 157 -11.05 4.31 14.52
N PRO A 158 -9.89 3.76 14.10
CA PRO A 158 -8.62 4.46 14.28
C PRO A 158 -8.51 5.76 13.48
N GLN A 159 -9.15 5.90 12.30
CA GLN A 159 -9.16 7.17 11.56
C GLN A 159 -9.85 8.28 12.38
N LYS A 160 -11.04 7.99 12.92
CA LYS A 160 -11.76 8.91 13.79
C LYS A 160 -10.93 9.26 15.02
N ARG A 161 -10.34 8.23 15.67
CA ARG A 161 -9.51 8.40 16.86
C ARG A 161 -8.28 9.27 16.59
N TYR A 162 -7.64 9.13 15.43
CA TYR A 162 -6.51 9.96 15.05
C TYR A 162 -6.92 11.43 14.89
N GLY A 163 -8.09 11.70 14.29
CA GLY A 163 -8.67 13.05 14.22
C GLY A 163 -8.84 13.67 15.61
N GLU A 164 -9.49 12.94 16.53
CA GLU A 164 -9.66 13.36 17.94
C GLU A 164 -8.33 13.70 18.60
N ILE A 165 -7.31 12.85 18.44
CA ILE A 165 -5.98 13.04 19.06
C ILE A 165 -5.20 14.20 18.44
N LYS A 166 -5.36 14.44 17.14
CA LYS A 166 -4.66 15.50 16.41
C LYS A 166 -5.22 16.88 16.75
N GLU A 167 -6.54 16.99 16.87
CA GLU A 167 -7.23 18.25 17.22
C GLU A 167 -7.07 18.60 18.70
N LEU A 168 -6.97 17.58 19.55
CA LEU A 168 -6.84 17.75 20.99
C LEU A 168 -5.36 17.75 21.40
N THR A 169 -4.82 18.89 21.82
CA THR A 169 -3.61 18.92 22.66
C THR A 169 -3.84 17.97 23.82
N LEU A 170 -3.11 16.86 23.93
CA LEU A 170 -3.30 15.76 24.91
C LEU A 170 -3.08 16.19 26.39
N ASN A 171 -3.18 17.48 26.69
CA ASN A 171 -2.87 18.11 27.97
C ASN A 171 -4.10 18.61 28.74
N SER A 172 -5.34 18.34 28.28
CA SER A 172 -6.54 18.74 29.05
C SER A 172 -6.82 17.75 30.21
N PRO A 173 -7.09 18.25 31.43
CA PRO A 173 -7.23 17.41 32.64
C PRO A 173 -8.52 16.58 32.72
N GLN A 174 -9.52 16.86 31.88
CA GLN A 174 -10.83 16.19 31.91
C GLN A 174 -10.92 15.07 30.87
N ARG A 175 -10.14 14.00 30.99
CA ARG A 175 -10.26 12.87 30.05
C ARG A 175 -10.47 11.53 30.73
N GLY A 176 -11.39 10.75 30.18
CA GLY A 176 -11.68 9.38 30.61
C GLY A 176 -10.49 8.44 30.42
N SER A 177 -10.53 7.29 31.10
CA SER A 177 -9.47 6.27 31.15
C SER A 177 -8.87 5.89 29.79
N SER A 178 -9.69 5.85 28.74
CA SER A 178 -9.27 5.56 27.36
C SER A 178 -8.23 6.54 26.81
N TYR A 179 -8.39 7.84 27.07
CA TYR A 179 -7.42 8.85 26.62
C TYR A 179 -6.11 8.79 27.41
N THR A 180 -6.18 8.43 28.69
CA THR A 180 -4.99 8.21 29.51
C THR A 180 -4.19 7.00 29.01
N LYS A 181 -4.86 5.90 28.63
CA LYS A 181 -4.22 4.75 27.96
C LYS A 181 -3.56 5.19 26.64
N ALA A 182 -4.30 5.91 25.79
CA ALA A 182 -3.77 6.40 24.51
C ALA A 182 -2.53 7.28 24.71
N LYS A 183 -2.56 8.25 25.63
CA LYS A 183 -1.43 9.13 25.92
C LYS A 183 -0.20 8.35 26.36
N ARG A 184 -0.35 7.39 27.28
CA ARG A 184 0.76 6.54 27.74
C ARG A 184 1.41 5.76 26.61
N ILE A 185 0.61 5.15 25.74
CA ILE A 185 1.10 4.41 24.56
C ILE A 185 1.84 5.36 23.62
N ILE A 186 1.22 6.50 23.29
CA ILE A 186 1.81 7.49 22.37
C ILE A 186 3.13 8.01 22.90
N ASP A 187 3.20 8.42 24.17
CA ASP A 187 4.40 9.02 24.74
C ASP A 187 5.53 7.97 24.82
N ARG A 188 5.26 6.74 25.30
CA ARG A 188 6.24 5.63 25.31
C ARG A 188 6.83 5.36 23.93
N TRP A 189 5.97 5.27 22.90
CA TRP A 189 6.44 4.96 21.55
C TRP A 189 7.05 6.16 20.84
N THR A 190 6.64 7.38 21.16
CA THR A 190 7.30 8.60 20.71
C THR A 190 8.75 8.61 21.17
N ASP A 191 8.99 8.35 22.46
CA ASP A 191 10.34 8.29 23.03
C ASP A 191 11.16 7.15 22.42
N TYR A 192 10.55 5.98 22.22
CA TYR A 192 11.21 4.87 21.54
C TYR A 192 11.66 5.26 20.13
N PHE A 193 10.79 5.85 19.31
CA PHE A 193 11.12 6.22 17.94
C PHE A 193 12.11 7.39 17.87
N ALA A 194 12.06 8.32 18.82
CA ALA A 194 13.02 9.43 18.90
C ALA A 194 14.44 8.93 19.20
N ASN A 195 14.58 7.94 20.09
CA ASN A 195 15.89 7.46 20.55
C ASN A 195 16.46 6.28 19.74
N ASN A 196 15.60 5.41 19.19
CA ASN A 196 16.02 4.17 18.52
C ASN A 196 15.76 4.14 17.01
N GLY A 197 15.01 5.10 16.45
CA GLY A 197 14.64 5.18 15.02
C GLY A 197 15.42 6.21 14.24
#